data_AF-A0A0Q8AXI0-F1
#
_entry.id   AF-A0A0Q8AXI0-F1
#
_cell.length_a   1.000
_cell.length_b   1.000
_cell.length_c   1.000
_cell.angle_alpha   90.00
_cell.angle_beta   90.00
_cell.angle_gamma   90.00
#
_symmetry.space_group_name_H-M   'P 1'
#
loop_
_entity.id
_entity.type
_entity.pdbx_description
1 polymer ?
#
loop_
_entity_poly.entity_id
_entity_poly.type
_entity_poly.pdbx_seq_one_letter_code
_entity_poly.pdbx_strand_id
1 'polypeptide(L)' 'MIDCKRIDWNEISRLGLLERINREIMHPLGLAVCRIPETGISPGALVSPDGEFVYADPITPELKEHA' A
#
# COMPACT_ATOMS: atom_id res chain seq x y z
N MET A 1 -21.64 -23.90 1.55
CA MET A 1 -20.72 -22.78 1.27
C MET A 1 -19.51 -22.96 2.16
N ILE A 2 -18.30 -22.78 1.64
CA ILE A 2 -17.07 -22.87 2.44
C ILE A 2 -16.98 -21.58 3.26
N ASP A 3 -16.86 -21.71 4.59
CA ASP A 3 -16.60 -20.57 5.47
C ASP A 3 -15.19 -20.05 5.23
N CYS A 4 -15.06 -19.01 4.41
CA CYS A 4 -13.81 -18.29 4.22
C CYS A 4 -13.62 -17.27 5.34
N LYS A 5 -12.51 -17.41 6.09
CA LYS A 5 -12.05 -16.37 7.03
C LYS A 5 -11.82 -15.07 6.26
N ARG A 6 -12.43 -13.98 6.72
CA ARG A 6 -12.17 -12.62 6.20
C ARG A 6 -11.13 -11.93 7.07
N ILE A 7 -10.32 -11.10 6.44
CA ILE A 7 -9.38 -10.17 7.08
C ILE A 7 -9.69 -8.75 6.56
N ASP A 8 -9.44 -7.74 7.37
CA ASP A 8 -9.66 -6.33 6.99
C ASP A 8 -8.42 -5.71 6.35
N TRP A 9 -8.49 -4.42 6.01
CA TRP A 9 -7.38 -3.71 5.37
C TRP A 9 -6.21 -3.43 6.32
N ASN A 10 -6.42 -3.46 7.63
CA ASN A 10 -5.33 -3.36 8.60
C ASN A 10 -4.49 -4.63 8.59
N GLU A 11 -5.13 -5.79 8.59
CA GLU A 11 -4.43 -7.08 8.51
C GLU A 11 -3.75 -7.26 7.16
N ILE A 12 -4.40 -6.88 6.05
CA ILE A 12 -3.77 -6.84 4.72
C ILE A 12 -2.52 -5.95 4.74
N SER A 13 -2.59 -4.77 5.37
CA SER A 13 -1.43 -3.88 5.50
C SER A 13 -0.34 -4.47 6.38
N ARG A 14 -0.69 -5.13 7.49
CA ARG A 14 0.28 -5.75 8.41
C ARG A 14 1.06 -6.88 7.73
N LEU A 15 0.43 -7.56 6.79
CA LEU A 15 1.06 -8.59 5.96
C LEU A 15 1.91 -8.00 4.81
N GLY A 16 2.03 -6.68 4.71
CA GLY A 16 2.75 -6.00 3.62
C GLY A 16 2.00 -5.99 2.28
N LEU A 17 0.80 -6.56 2.22
CA LEU A 17 0.08 -6.75 0.96
C LEU A 17 -0.48 -5.44 0.40
N LEU A 18 -0.87 -4.48 1.27
CA LEU A 18 -1.36 -3.18 0.81
C LEU A 18 -0.28 -2.40 0.04
N GLU A 19 0.95 -2.42 0.55
CA GLU A 19 2.10 -1.79 -0.09
C GLU A 19 2.42 -2.47 -1.42
N ARG A 20 2.41 -3.81 -1.45
CA ARG A 20 2.66 -4.59 -2.66
C ARG A 20 1.60 -4.37 -3.74
N ILE A 21 0.32 -4.37 -3.37
CA ILE A 21 -0.80 -4.04 -4.28
C ILE A 21 -0.61 -2.65 -4.86
N ASN A 22 -0.27 -1.68 -4.01
CA ASN A 22 -0.02 -0.32 -4.46
C ASN A 22 1.17 -0.25 -5.42
N ARG A 23 2.33 -0.77 -5.04
CA ARG A 23 3.55 -0.72 -5.85
C ARG A 23 3.41 -1.43 -7.19
N GLU A 24 2.88 -2.66 -7.18
CA GLU A 24 2.89 -3.53 -8.37
C GLU A 24 1.72 -3.26 -9.33
N ILE A 25 0.56 -2.83 -8.81
CA ILE A 25 -0.67 -2.75 -9.59
C ILE A 25 -1.21 -1.32 -9.66
N MET A 26 -1.41 -0.68 -8.51
CA MET A 26 -2.18 0.58 -8.48
C MET A 26 -1.34 1.76 -8.97
N HIS A 27 -0.10 1.87 -8.49
CA HIS A 27 0.80 2.98 -8.77
C HIS A 27 1.11 3.16 -10.26
N PRO A 28 1.39 2.09 -11.04
CA PRO A 28 1.54 2.18 -12.50
C PRO A 28 0.28 2.67 -13.24
N LEU A 29 -0.89 2.55 -12.62
CA LEU A 29 -2.16 3.05 -13.15
C LEU A 29 -2.48 4.46 -12.65
N GLY A 30 -1.60 5.06 -11.87
CA GLY A 30 -1.83 6.35 -11.22
C GLY A 30 -2.83 6.33 -10.08
N LEU A 31 -2.98 5.16 -9.44
CA LEU A 31 -3.91 4.95 -8.33
C LEU A 31 -3.17 4.54 -7.07
N ALA A 32 -3.75 4.79 -5.89
CA ALA A 32 -3.24 4.24 -4.63
C ALA A 32 -4.39 3.88 -3.69
N VAL A 33 -4.55 2.60 -3.37
CA VAL A 33 -5.53 2.14 -2.37
C VAL A 33 -5.09 2.56 -0.97
N CYS A 34 -6.04 3.07 -0.20
CA CYS A 34 -5.81 3.54 1.15
C CYS A 34 -6.63 2.74 2.17
N ARG A 35 -6.29 2.90 3.45
CA ARG A 35 -7.09 2.43 4.58
C ARG A 35 -7.20 3.51 5.63
N ILE A 36 -8.26 3.46 6.43
CA ILE A 36 -8.40 4.23 7.67
C ILE A 36 -7.86 3.35 8.81
N PRO A 37 -6.70 3.68 9.42
CA PRO A 37 -6.08 2.84 10.43
C PRO A 37 -6.98 2.53 11.62
N GLU A 38 -7.83 3.49 12.01
CA GLU A 38 -8.74 3.39 13.16
C GLU A 38 -9.87 2.37 12.93
N THR A 39 -10.28 2.15 11.68
CA THR A 39 -11.47 1.33 11.35
C THR A 39 -11.16 0.11 10.50
N GLY A 40 -9.98 0.05 9.87
CA GLY A 40 -9.60 -1.05 8.97
C GLY A 40 -10.38 -1.07 7.65
N ILE A 41 -11.12 0.00 7.33
CA ILE A 41 -11.90 0.15 6.10
C ILE A 41 -11.03 0.85 5.04
N SER A 42 -11.17 0.43 3.79
CA SER A 42 -10.65 1.20 2.66
C SER A 42 -11.70 2.22 2.20
N PRO A 43 -11.36 3.52 2.14
CA PRO A 43 -12.23 4.54 1.55
C PRO A 43 -12.21 4.50 0.01
N GLY A 44 -11.46 3.58 -0.61
CA GLY A 44 -11.22 3.53 -2.05
C GLY A 44 -9.76 3.84 -2.41
N ALA A 45 -9.56 4.32 -3.64
CA ALA A 45 -8.25 4.68 -4.17
C ALA A 45 -8.13 6.19 -4.41
N LEU A 46 -6.94 6.71 -4.14
CA LEU A 46 -6.54 8.06 -4.56
C LEU A 46 -6.10 8.02 -6.03
N VAL A 47 -6.25 9.15 -6.71
CA VAL A 47 -5.81 9.34 -8.10
C VAL A 47 -4.66 10.33 -8.10
N SER A 48 -3.57 9.99 -8.78
CA SER A 48 -2.42 10.87 -8.92
C SER A 48 -2.75 12.07 -9.81
N PRO A 49 -2.36 13.30 -9.43
CA PRO A 49 -2.50 14.46 -10.31
C PRO A 49 -1.53 14.43 -11.50
N ASP A 50 -0.40 13.74 -11.37
CA ASP A 50 0.74 13.83 -12.29
C ASP A 50 1.08 12.50 -12.99
N GLY A 51 0.19 11.50 -12.90
CA GLY A 51 0.39 10.21 -13.53
C GLY A 51 0.64 9.12 -12.50
N GLU A 52 1.89 8.80 -12.16
CA GLU A 52 2.21 7.65 -11.30
C GLU A 52 2.44 8.04 -9.83
N PHE A 53 2.13 7.13 -8.91
CA PHE A 53 2.62 7.21 -7.53
C PHE A 53 3.93 6.43 -7.42
N VAL A 54 4.92 6.96 -6.70
CA VAL A 54 6.20 6.27 -6.46
C VAL A 54 6.49 6.25 -4.97
N TYR A 55 6.60 5.05 -4.39
CA TYR A 55 7.15 4.93 -3.05
C TYR A 55 8.65 5.25 -3.12
N ALA A 56 9.16 5.99 -2.13
CA ALA A 56 10.60 6.13 -1.97
C ALA A 56 11.25 4.75 -1.91
N ASP A 57 12.41 4.62 -2.54
CA ASP A 57 13.17 3.39 -2.44
C ASP A 57 13.48 3.09 -0.96
N PRO A 58 13.43 1.81 -0.55
CA PRO A 58 13.80 1.45 0.80
C PRO A 58 15.22 1.94 1.06
N ILE A 59 15.41 2.70 2.14
CA ILE A 59 16.73 3.14 2.57
C ILE A 59 17.54 1.89 2.89
N THR A 60 18.48 1.53 2.02
CA THR A 60 19.42 0.46 2.30
C THR A 60 20.36 0.91 3.42
N PRO A 61 20.78 0.00 4.32
CA PRO A 61 21.70 0.34 5.42
C PRO A 61 22.98 1.03 4.96
N GLU A 62 23.43 0.75 3.73
CA GLU A 62 24.62 1.31 3.10
C GLU A 62 24.56 2.83 2.89
N LEU A 63 23.36 3.42 2.83
CA LEU A 63 23.17 4.87 2.70
C LEU A 63 23.31 5.62 4.03
N LYS A 64 23.45 4.93 5.18
CA LYS A 64 23.56 5.56 6.51
C LYS A 64 24.98 5.98 6.89
N GLU A 65 26.03 5.48 6.21
CA GLU A 65 27.42 5.74 6.61
C GLU A 65 28.03 7.04 6.05
N HIS A 66 27.29 7.77 5.21
CA HIS A 66 27.79 8.99 4.55
C HIS A 66 26.91 10.25 4.75
N ALA A 67 26.01 10.24 5.73
CA ALA A 67 25.18 11.41 6.10
C ALA A 67 25.66 12.08 7.39
#